data_AF-A0AAU8N9B3-F1
#
_entry.id   AF-A0AAU8N9B3-F1
#
_cell.length_a   1.000
_cell.length_b   1.000
_cell.length_c   1.000
_cell.angle_alpha   90.00
_cell.angle_beta   90.00
_cell.angle_gamma   90.00
#
_symmetry.space_group_name_H-M   'P 1'
#
loop_
_entity.id
_entity.type
_entity.pdbx_description
1 polymer ?
#
loop_
_entity_poly.entity_id
_entity_poly.type
_entity_poly.pdbx_seq_one_letter_code
_entity_poly.pdbx_strand_id
1 'polypeptide(L)'
;MNQSTKQPFILGMDVSFMDEIEQHGGTYRDADGREEDLLTILKLNDTNAIRLRIWNDPVGGYCNLERTVEVAKRIKAQGLQFLLDFHYSDRWADPANQWKPKAWENLSYEQLKLAVCTYTADVLRTLKEHDALPDMVQVGNEITPGMLWDEGRVGGEEHDTDEQWQRFAGLVKYGIAAVKSVDPSIQIMIHIDRGGDNVESRKFYDRFEALGVEFDVIGLSYYPWWHGTLDALRDNLNDLAKRYGKPINVVETAYPWTLEQPEGIEWIMNQEDMLLPGYPATVEGQTKYLKDMLQIIREVPGDLGHGFYYWEPAWIPSKEEWSVGHPNNWGNLTMFDFKGRKLESFKALASVQELDNKTYV
;
A
#
# COMPACT_ATOMS: atom_id res chain seq x y z
N MET A 1 5.04 -13.71 33.36
CA MET A 1 3.81 -13.73 32.54
C MET A 1 4.00 -12.65 31.49
N ASN A 2 4.44 -12.99 30.29
CA ASN A 2 4.51 -12.03 29.19
C ASN A 2 3.07 -11.85 28.70
N GLN A 3 2.43 -10.75 29.08
CA GLN A 3 1.32 -10.25 28.29
C GLN A 3 1.90 -9.89 26.92
N SER A 4 1.73 -10.78 25.95
CA SER A 4 1.86 -10.40 24.54
C SER A 4 0.83 -9.32 24.31
N THR A 5 1.27 -8.06 24.25
CA THR A 5 0.41 -6.97 23.82
C THR A 5 0.17 -7.19 22.34
N LYS A 6 -1.01 -7.75 22.00
CA LYS A 6 -1.48 -7.89 20.62
C LYS A 6 -1.31 -6.53 19.93
N GLN A 7 -0.60 -6.51 18.80
CA GLN A 7 -0.48 -5.29 17.99
C GLN A 7 -1.89 -4.88 17.55
N PRO A 8 -2.23 -3.58 17.59
CA PRO A 8 -3.55 -3.12 17.19
C PRO A 8 -3.80 -3.46 15.72
N PHE A 9 -5.04 -3.80 15.40
CA PHE A 9 -5.46 -4.02 14.01
C PHE A 9 -5.23 -2.75 13.19
N ILE A 10 -4.55 -2.88 12.05
CA ILE A 10 -4.16 -1.75 11.20
C ILE A 10 -5.37 -1.28 10.39
N LEU A 11 -5.72 -0.01 10.58
CA LEU A 11 -6.67 0.74 9.77
C LEU A 11 -5.87 1.84 9.09
N GLY A 12 -5.22 1.45 7.99
CA GLY A 12 -4.24 2.26 7.29
C GLY A 12 -4.82 3.02 6.11
N MET A 13 -4.13 4.09 5.72
CA MET A 13 -4.44 4.88 4.52
C MET A 13 -3.16 5.20 3.77
N ASP A 14 -3.12 5.00 2.45
CA ASP A 14 -2.06 5.56 1.59
C ASP A 14 -2.46 6.97 1.17
N VAL A 15 -1.68 7.98 1.54
CA VAL A 15 -1.97 9.39 1.24
C VAL A 15 -0.79 10.07 0.54
N SER A 16 -0.09 9.34 -0.31
CA SER A 16 1.16 9.84 -0.90
C SER A 16 0.94 11.05 -1.81
N PHE A 17 -0.26 11.25 -2.37
CA PHE A 17 -0.61 12.48 -3.10
C PHE A 17 -1.07 13.65 -2.22
N MET A 18 -1.17 13.49 -0.90
CA MET A 18 -1.61 14.56 0.01
C MET A 18 -0.81 15.85 -0.19
N ASP A 19 0.53 15.75 -0.23
CA ASP A 19 1.42 16.90 -0.41
C ASP A 19 1.18 17.63 -1.74
N GLU A 20 0.99 16.86 -2.83
CA GLU A 20 0.70 17.43 -4.14
C GLU A 20 -0.67 18.11 -4.18
N ILE A 21 -1.68 17.52 -3.53
CA ILE A 21 -3.03 18.07 -3.45
C ILE A 21 -3.03 19.41 -2.70
N GLU A 22 -2.42 19.44 -1.52
CA GLU A 22 -2.36 20.63 -0.66
C GLU A 22 -1.58 21.77 -1.32
N GLN A 23 -0.45 21.48 -1.98
CA GLN A 23 0.33 22.50 -2.71
C GLN A 23 -0.41 23.12 -3.90
N HIS A 24 -1.45 22.45 -4.41
CA HIS A 24 -2.29 22.97 -5.49
C HIS A 24 -3.68 23.41 -5.00
N GLY A 25 -3.82 23.69 -3.70
CA GLY A 25 -5.01 24.32 -3.13
C GLY A 25 -6.18 23.36 -2.87
N GLY A 26 -5.97 22.05 -2.96
CA GLY A 26 -6.94 21.08 -2.47
C GLY A 26 -7.04 21.16 -0.94
N THR A 27 -8.27 21.17 -0.42
CA THR A 27 -8.53 21.20 1.03
C THR A 27 -9.53 20.11 1.41
N TYR A 28 -9.48 19.69 2.68
CA TYR A 28 -10.33 18.63 3.21
C TYR A 28 -11.23 19.16 4.31
N ARG A 29 -12.42 18.56 4.44
CA ARG A 29 -13.45 18.97 5.38
C ARG A 29 -14.06 17.79 6.12
N ASP A 30 -14.40 18.03 7.38
CA ASP A 30 -15.13 17.08 8.23
C ASP A 30 -16.61 16.93 7.84
N ALA A 31 -17.37 16.16 8.64
CA ALA A 31 -18.81 15.96 8.42
C ALA A 31 -19.61 17.26 8.52
N ASP A 32 -19.16 18.22 9.32
CA ASP A 32 -19.82 19.51 9.53
C ASP A 32 -19.42 20.55 8.46
N GLY A 33 -18.50 20.18 7.56
CA GLY A 33 -17.99 21.04 6.49
C GLY A 33 -16.88 21.99 6.94
N ARG A 34 -16.26 21.74 8.11
CA ARG A 34 -15.13 22.53 8.60
C ARG A 34 -13.85 22.03 7.95
N GLU A 35 -13.04 22.96 7.47
CA GLU A 35 -11.71 22.65 6.93
C GLU A 35 -10.77 22.19 8.05
N GLU A 36 -10.02 21.12 7.78
CA GLU A 36 -9.09 20.51 8.74
C GLU A 36 -7.97 19.77 7.98
N ASP A 37 -6.83 19.58 8.65
CA ASP A 37 -5.71 18.76 8.17
C ASP A 37 -6.16 17.33 7.85
N LEU A 38 -5.73 16.79 6.70
CA LEU A 38 -6.16 15.46 6.25
C LEU A 38 -5.83 14.38 7.28
N LEU A 39 -4.61 14.34 7.81
CA LEU A 39 -4.20 13.33 8.77
C LEU A 39 -5.01 13.42 10.07
N THR A 40 -5.37 14.64 10.49
CA THR A 40 -6.27 14.86 11.63
C THR A 40 -7.65 14.29 11.35
N ILE A 41 -8.23 14.55 10.18
CA ILE A 41 -9.52 13.97 9.78
C ILE A 41 -9.43 12.43 9.80
N LEU A 42 -8.40 11.84 9.18
CA LEU A 42 -8.22 10.39 9.14
C LEU A 42 -8.13 9.79 10.54
N LYS A 43 -7.31 10.40 11.43
CA LYS A 43 -7.13 9.95 12.81
C LYS A 43 -8.43 10.04 13.63
N LEU A 44 -9.21 11.10 13.46
CA LEU A 44 -10.53 11.24 14.10
C LEU A 44 -11.56 10.24 13.56
N ASN A 45 -11.27 9.55 12.46
CA ASN A 45 -12.08 8.48 11.89
C ASN A 45 -11.32 7.13 11.96
N ASP A 46 -10.68 6.86 13.09
CA ASP A 46 -10.08 5.58 13.47
C ASP A 46 -8.85 5.12 12.68
N THR A 47 -8.35 5.92 11.72
CA THR A 47 -7.10 5.61 11.03
C THR A 47 -5.94 5.63 12.03
N ASN A 48 -5.14 4.57 12.05
CA ASN A 48 -4.01 4.43 12.97
C ASN A 48 -2.65 4.22 12.28
N ALA A 49 -2.65 4.06 10.95
CA ALA A 49 -1.44 3.91 10.16
C ALA A 49 -1.54 4.69 8.84
N ILE A 50 -0.39 5.13 8.34
CA ILE A 50 -0.26 5.79 7.04
C ILE A 50 0.79 5.07 6.22
N ARG A 51 0.49 4.83 4.95
CA ARG A 51 1.44 4.37 3.94
C ARG A 51 1.86 5.54 3.06
N LEU A 52 3.14 5.62 2.73
CA LEU A 52 3.64 6.51 1.69
C LEU A 52 4.52 5.72 0.72
N ARG A 53 4.31 5.92 -0.58
CA ARG A 53 5.28 5.50 -1.60
C ARG A 53 6.42 6.48 -1.74
N ILE A 54 7.57 5.98 -2.16
CA ILE A 54 8.73 6.76 -2.54
C ILE A 54 9.30 6.28 -3.89
N TRP A 55 9.54 7.25 -4.77
CA TRP A 55 10.25 7.12 -6.03
C TRP A 55 11.67 7.67 -5.92
N ASN A 56 12.54 7.14 -6.77
CA ASN A 56 13.97 7.46 -6.80
C ASN A 56 14.25 8.88 -7.24
N ASP A 57 13.89 9.22 -8.48
CA ASP A 57 14.05 10.54 -9.08
C ASP A 57 12.86 10.88 -10.00
N PRO A 58 11.66 11.11 -9.44
CA PRO A 58 10.46 11.35 -10.23
C PRO A 58 10.48 12.72 -10.90
N VAL A 59 10.25 12.74 -12.22
CA VAL A 59 10.22 13.97 -13.03
C VAL A 59 9.22 15.01 -12.51
N GLY A 60 8.08 14.55 -11.96
CA GLY A 60 7.05 15.42 -11.42
C GLY A 60 7.39 16.07 -10.07
N GLY A 61 8.48 15.68 -9.40
CA GLY A 61 8.94 16.30 -8.15
C GLY A 61 8.14 15.96 -6.88
N TYR A 62 7.24 14.99 -6.96
CA TYR A 62 6.43 14.47 -5.84
C TYR A 62 6.73 13.00 -5.59
N CYS A 63 6.39 12.50 -4.39
CA CYS A 63 6.76 11.17 -3.90
C CYS A 63 8.28 10.93 -3.91
N ASN A 64 9.10 11.98 -3.83
CA ASN A 64 10.56 11.87 -3.65
C ASN A 64 10.93 11.99 -2.16
N LEU A 65 12.20 11.76 -1.83
CA LEU A 65 12.69 11.80 -0.44
C LEU A 65 12.36 13.11 0.29
N GLU A 66 12.56 14.26 -0.36
CA GLU A 66 12.30 15.57 0.23
C GLU A 66 10.83 15.71 0.66
N ARG A 67 9.90 15.36 -0.24
CA ARG A 67 8.46 15.42 0.06
C ARG A 67 8.04 14.35 1.07
N THR A 68 8.59 13.14 0.97
CA THR A 68 8.31 12.05 1.90
C THR A 68 8.73 12.42 3.33
N VAL A 69 9.87 13.10 3.53
CA VAL A 69 10.29 13.57 4.87
C VAL A 69 9.27 14.52 5.48
N GLU A 70 8.76 15.48 4.72
CA GLU A 70 7.78 16.46 5.23
C GLU A 70 6.46 15.79 5.64
N VAL A 71 5.96 14.84 4.85
CA VAL A 71 4.76 14.09 5.22
C VAL A 71 5.03 13.13 6.38
N ALA A 72 6.17 12.43 6.40
CA ALA A 72 6.53 11.49 7.46
C ALA A 72 6.63 12.16 8.83
N LYS A 73 7.19 13.37 8.91
CA LYS A 73 7.20 14.19 10.14
C LYS A 73 5.78 14.44 10.66
N ARG A 74 4.84 14.77 9.78
CA ARG A 74 3.42 14.98 10.16
C ARG A 74 2.80 13.68 10.67
N ILE A 75 3.06 12.55 10.01
CA ILE A 75 2.58 11.23 10.44
C ILE A 75 3.06 10.92 11.87
N LYS A 76 4.37 11.06 12.14
CA LYS A 76 4.93 10.79 13.47
C LYS A 76 4.46 11.80 14.52
N ALA A 77 4.30 13.07 14.17
CA ALA A 77 3.75 14.09 15.08
C ALA A 77 2.31 13.78 15.52
N GLN A 78 1.53 13.10 14.67
CA GLN A 78 0.21 12.60 15.02
C GLN A 78 0.22 11.27 15.78
N GLY A 79 1.38 10.64 15.96
CA GLY A 79 1.50 9.33 16.61
C GLY A 79 0.89 8.18 15.80
N LEU A 80 0.79 8.35 14.48
CA LEU A 80 0.32 7.31 13.56
C LEU A 80 1.49 6.37 13.22
N GLN A 81 1.18 5.09 12.99
CA GLN A 81 2.15 4.16 12.42
C GLN A 81 2.50 4.57 10.99
N PHE A 82 3.73 4.33 10.57
CA PHE A 82 4.22 4.70 9.25
C PHE A 82 4.77 3.48 8.49
N LEU A 83 4.17 3.18 7.35
CA LEU A 83 4.65 2.23 6.35
C LEU A 83 5.29 3.02 5.19
N LEU A 84 6.57 2.80 4.94
CA LEU A 84 7.26 3.36 3.77
C LEU A 84 7.38 2.29 2.67
N ASP A 85 6.88 2.61 1.48
CA ASP A 85 6.91 1.75 0.31
C ASP A 85 7.94 2.21 -0.73
N PHE A 86 9.02 1.46 -0.86
CA PHE A 86 10.01 1.69 -1.90
C PHE A 86 9.56 1.05 -3.19
N HIS A 87 9.23 1.88 -4.19
CA HIS A 87 8.95 1.38 -5.53
C HIS A 87 10.20 0.92 -6.28
N TYR A 88 11.38 1.44 -5.91
CA TYR A 88 12.63 1.26 -6.66
C TYR A 88 12.48 1.60 -8.15
N SER A 89 11.82 2.72 -8.43
CA SER A 89 11.59 3.28 -9.76
C SER A 89 11.44 4.80 -9.67
N ASP A 90 11.56 5.50 -10.80
CA ASP A 90 11.30 6.95 -10.90
C ASP A 90 9.81 7.26 -11.08
N ARG A 91 8.98 6.23 -11.18
CA ARG A 91 7.54 6.33 -11.46
C ARG A 91 6.82 5.10 -10.91
N TRP A 92 5.53 4.95 -11.24
CA TRP A 92 4.73 3.78 -10.89
C TRP A 92 5.48 2.46 -11.13
N ALA A 93 5.47 1.63 -10.08
CA ALA A 93 5.93 0.26 -10.10
C ALA A 93 4.70 -0.60 -9.81
N ASP A 94 4.34 -1.46 -10.75
CA ASP A 94 3.12 -2.25 -10.78
C ASP A 94 3.40 -3.58 -11.54
N PRO A 95 2.44 -4.50 -11.69
CA PRO A 95 2.67 -5.80 -12.31
C PRO A 95 3.04 -5.72 -13.80
N ALA A 96 2.71 -4.61 -14.47
CA ALA A 96 3.05 -4.35 -15.86
C ALA A 96 4.32 -3.48 -16.00
N ASN A 97 4.76 -2.81 -14.94
CA ASN A 97 5.84 -1.83 -14.96
C ASN A 97 6.77 -1.99 -13.75
N GLN A 98 8.01 -2.44 -13.94
CA GLN A 98 9.02 -2.50 -12.87
C GLN A 98 10.34 -1.90 -13.34
N TRP A 99 10.25 -0.72 -13.97
CA TRP A 99 11.38 -0.06 -14.63
C TRP A 99 12.44 0.37 -13.62
N LYS A 100 13.71 0.12 -13.96
CA LYS A 100 14.85 0.69 -13.21
C LYS A 100 14.73 2.22 -13.18
N PRO A 101 15.12 2.88 -12.07
CA PRO A 101 15.44 4.29 -12.08
C PRO A 101 16.45 4.61 -13.17
N LYS A 102 16.34 5.79 -13.80
CA LYS A 102 17.21 6.23 -14.88
C LYS A 102 18.69 6.17 -14.51
N ALA A 103 19.01 6.52 -13.27
CA ALA A 103 20.38 6.45 -12.74
C ALA A 103 20.95 5.01 -12.70
N TRP A 104 20.09 3.99 -12.75
CA TRP A 104 20.44 2.59 -12.55
C TRP A 104 20.38 1.76 -13.84
N GLU A 105 19.88 2.30 -14.96
CA GLU A 105 19.63 1.55 -16.20
C GLU A 105 20.84 0.76 -16.70
N ASN A 106 22.04 1.34 -16.59
CA ASN A 106 23.29 0.78 -17.11
C ASN A 106 24.16 0.09 -16.04
N LEU A 107 23.64 -0.11 -14.82
CA LEU A 107 24.37 -0.80 -13.77
C LEU A 107 24.41 -2.31 -14.03
N SER A 108 25.56 -2.92 -13.78
CA SER A 108 25.63 -4.39 -13.67
C SER A 108 24.82 -4.88 -12.46
N TYR A 109 24.48 -6.17 -12.43
CA TYR A 109 23.75 -6.77 -11.30
C TYR A 109 24.38 -6.49 -9.93
N GLU A 110 25.71 -6.60 -9.83
CA GLU A 110 26.43 -6.33 -8.58
C GLU A 110 26.34 -4.85 -8.18
N GLN A 111 26.45 -3.95 -9.14
CA GLN A 111 26.26 -2.52 -8.90
C GLN A 111 24.81 -2.18 -8.55
N LEU A 112 23.84 -2.86 -9.16
CA LEU A 112 22.42 -2.66 -8.90
C LEU A 112 22.03 -3.08 -7.47
N LYS A 113 22.55 -4.22 -6.98
CA LYS A 113 22.39 -4.62 -5.57
C LYS A 113 22.93 -3.56 -4.60
N LEU A 114 24.11 -3.01 -4.90
CA LEU A 114 24.70 -1.94 -4.10
C LEU A 114 23.86 -0.65 -4.19
N ALA A 115 23.32 -0.31 -5.36
CA ALA A 115 22.45 0.85 -5.53
C ALA A 115 21.16 0.73 -4.70
N VAL A 116 20.50 -0.44 -4.72
CA VAL A 116 19.34 -0.73 -3.86
C VAL A 116 19.68 -0.56 -2.39
N CYS A 117 20.79 -1.16 -1.95
CA CYS A 117 21.22 -1.07 -0.55
C CYS A 117 21.51 0.38 -0.13
N THR A 118 22.28 1.11 -0.93
CA THR A 118 22.67 2.50 -0.64
C THR A 118 21.45 3.41 -0.61
N TYR A 119 20.59 3.37 -1.63
CA TYR A 119 19.39 4.20 -1.69
C TYR A 119 18.44 3.94 -0.52
N THR A 120 18.20 2.66 -0.20
CA THR A 120 17.33 2.29 0.94
C THR A 120 17.90 2.81 2.26
N ALA A 121 19.21 2.62 2.49
CA ALA A 121 19.85 3.08 3.72
C ALA A 121 19.88 4.61 3.83
N ASP A 122 20.12 5.32 2.74
CA ASP A 122 20.20 6.78 2.73
C ASP A 122 18.83 7.41 2.99
N VAL A 123 17.77 6.93 2.32
CA VAL A 123 16.39 7.36 2.59
C VAL A 123 16.03 7.17 4.08
N LEU A 124 16.30 5.99 4.64
CA LEU A 124 15.96 5.70 6.03
C LEU A 124 16.83 6.48 7.03
N ARG A 125 18.10 6.74 6.73
CA ARG A 125 18.96 7.61 7.56
C ARG A 125 18.48 9.04 7.55
N THR A 126 18.10 9.59 6.40
CA THR A 126 17.52 10.93 6.32
C THR A 126 16.22 11.01 7.11
N LEU A 127 15.32 10.02 6.98
CA LEU A 127 14.11 9.96 7.82
C LEU A 127 14.44 9.87 9.32
N LYS A 128 15.47 9.10 9.70
CA LYS A 128 15.94 9.00 11.08
C LYS A 128 16.47 10.34 11.63
N GLU A 129 17.21 11.09 10.82
CA GLU A 129 17.74 12.43 11.18
C GLU A 129 16.62 13.45 11.44
N HIS A 130 15.42 13.20 10.92
CA HIS A 130 14.23 14.01 11.10
C HIS A 130 13.20 13.41 12.08
N ASP A 131 13.60 12.42 12.90
CA ASP A 131 12.72 11.71 13.84
C ASP A 131 11.47 11.09 13.15
N ALA A 132 11.61 10.73 11.88
CA ALA A 132 10.53 10.33 10.97
C ALA A 132 10.68 8.89 10.45
N LEU A 133 11.40 8.04 11.19
CA LEU A 133 11.66 6.65 10.79
C LEU A 133 10.34 5.84 10.69
N PRO A 134 10.15 5.03 9.62
CA PRO A 134 8.97 4.19 9.49
C PRO A 134 8.98 3.03 10.49
N ASP A 135 7.79 2.57 10.85
CA ASP A 135 7.58 1.39 11.69
C ASP A 135 7.68 0.09 10.85
N MET A 136 7.36 0.20 9.56
CA MET A 136 7.43 -0.89 8.58
C MET A 136 7.93 -0.38 7.23
N VAL A 137 8.69 -1.21 6.52
CA VAL A 137 9.17 -0.93 5.17
C VAL A 137 8.72 -2.02 4.23
N GLN A 138 8.13 -1.61 3.11
CA GLN A 138 7.84 -2.46 1.96
C GLN A 138 9.00 -2.35 0.96
N VAL A 139 9.60 -3.51 0.64
CA VAL A 139 10.78 -3.62 -0.24
C VAL A 139 10.31 -3.98 -1.65
N GLY A 140 9.95 -2.97 -2.43
CA GLY A 140 9.32 -3.12 -3.75
C GLY A 140 7.79 -3.08 -3.67
N ASN A 141 7.15 -2.54 -4.72
CA ASN A 141 5.69 -2.50 -4.85
C ASN A 141 5.20 -3.52 -5.89
N GLU A 142 4.21 -4.34 -5.52
CA GLU A 142 3.56 -5.35 -6.38
C GLU A 142 4.56 -6.19 -7.18
N ILE A 143 5.57 -6.73 -6.49
CA ILE A 143 6.75 -7.35 -7.11
C ILE A 143 6.51 -8.78 -7.62
N THR A 144 5.25 -9.17 -7.86
CA THR A 144 4.89 -10.48 -8.43
C THR A 144 5.68 -10.83 -9.69
N PRO A 145 5.87 -9.91 -10.67
CA PRO A 145 6.68 -10.19 -11.85
C PRO A 145 8.17 -9.85 -11.64
N GLY A 146 8.61 -9.64 -10.40
CA GLY A 146 9.96 -9.19 -10.06
C GLY A 146 10.04 -7.67 -9.83
N MET A 147 11.26 -7.15 -9.73
CA MET A 147 11.53 -5.71 -9.66
C MET A 147 12.80 -5.35 -10.43
N LEU A 148 12.99 -4.09 -10.80
CA LEU A 148 14.20 -3.60 -11.49
C LEU A 148 14.51 -4.40 -12.77
N TRP A 149 13.58 -4.34 -13.72
CA TRP A 149 13.66 -5.12 -14.95
C TRP A 149 14.82 -4.70 -15.87
N ASP A 150 15.55 -5.62 -16.51
CA ASP A 150 15.32 -7.09 -16.51
C ASP A 150 16.18 -7.86 -15.50
N GLU A 151 17.05 -7.22 -14.72
CA GLU A 151 17.97 -7.91 -13.79
C GLU A 151 17.26 -8.69 -12.68
N GLY A 152 16.07 -8.24 -12.26
CA GLY A 152 15.23 -8.90 -11.26
C GLY A 152 13.82 -9.26 -11.76
N ARG A 153 13.59 -9.31 -13.08
CA ARG A 153 12.30 -9.71 -13.67
C ARG A 153 12.07 -11.21 -13.55
N VAL A 154 10.93 -11.67 -13.05
CA VAL A 154 10.54 -13.10 -13.04
C VAL A 154 9.20 -13.36 -13.72
N GLY A 155 8.51 -12.30 -14.16
CA GLY A 155 7.28 -12.40 -14.94
C GLY A 155 7.52 -12.64 -16.43
N GLY A 156 6.76 -13.57 -17.00
CA GLY A 156 6.89 -14.03 -18.40
C GLY A 156 7.68 -15.34 -18.49
N GLU A 157 7.31 -16.21 -19.43
CA GLU A 157 7.87 -17.57 -19.56
C GLU A 157 9.40 -17.58 -19.74
N GLU A 158 9.95 -16.55 -20.38
CA GLU A 158 11.39 -16.40 -20.62
C GLU A 158 12.20 -16.00 -19.37
N HIS A 159 11.52 -15.45 -18.35
CA HIS A 159 12.14 -14.92 -17.14
C HIS A 159 11.85 -15.77 -15.89
N ASP A 160 10.85 -16.66 -15.91
CA ASP A 160 10.52 -17.56 -14.80
C ASP A 160 11.51 -18.74 -14.70
N THR A 161 12.77 -18.42 -14.35
CA THR A 161 13.86 -19.39 -14.21
C THR A 161 14.50 -19.32 -12.83
N ASP A 162 15.10 -20.42 -12.37
CA ASP A 162 15.74 -20.48 -11.04
C ASP A 162 16.86 -19.44 -10.88
N GLU A 163 17.66 -19.21 -11.93
CA GLU A 163 18.71 -18.18 -11.94
C GLU A 163 18.11 -16.80 -11.73
N GLN A 164 17.02 -16.50 -12.44
CA GLN A 164 16.41 -15.20 -12.41
C GLN A 164 15.68 -14.94 -11.08
N TRP A 165 15.04 -15.95 -10.50
CA TRP A 165 14.52 -15.90 -9.13
C TRP A 165 15.63 -15.68 -8.09
N GLN A 166 16.82 -16.29 -8.24
CA GLN A 166 17.97 -16.01 -7.37
C GLN A 166 18.42 -14.55 -7.49
N ARG A 167 18.44 -14.00 -8.71
CA ARG A 167 18.82 -12.60 -8.94
C ARG A 167 17.83 -11.63 -8.31
N PHE A 168 16.54 -11.86 -8.53
CA PHE A 168 15.45 -11.09 -7.93
C PHE A 168 15.49 -11.15 -6.39
N ALA A 169 15.56 -12.35 -5.81
CA ALA A 169 15.68 -12.52 -4.36
C ALA A 169 16.94 -11.83 -3.81
N GLY A 170 18.06 -11.84 -4.55
CA GLY A 170 19.28 -11.13 -4.18
C GLY A 170 19.08 -9.62 -4.09
N LEU A 171 18.34 -8.99 -5.01
CA LEU A 171 18.02 -7.57 -4.96
C LEU A 171 17.16 -7.24 -3.73
N VAL A 172 16.10 -8.03 -3.48
CA VAL A 172 15.21 -7.86 -2.32
C VAL A 172 15.99 -8.02 -1.01
N LYS A 173 16.84 -9.04 -0.88
CA LYS A 173 17.67 -9.25 0.31
C LYS A 173 18.61 -8.09 0.60
N TYR A 174 19.16 -7.44 -0.43
CA TYR A 174 20.00 -6.25 -0.24
C TYR A 174 19.18 -5.04 0.25
N GLY A 175 17.95 -4.86 -0.25
CA GLY A 175 17.01 -3.88 0.30
C GLY A 175 16.71 -4.16 1.78
N ILE A 176 16.36 -5.40 2.12
CA ILE A 176 16.09 -5.83 3.51
C ILE A 176 17.30 -5.62 4.41
N ALA A 177 18.50 -6.02 3.98
CA ALA A 177 19.73 -5.84 4.74
C ALA A 177 20.01 -4.35 5.00
N ALA A 178 19.73 -3.47 4.03
CA ALA A 178 19.86 -2.03 4.21
C ALA A 178 18.89 -1.50 5.28
N VAL A 179 17.62 -1.90 5.25
CA VAL A 179 16.63 -1.54 6.28
C VAL A 179 17.14 -1.94 7.67
N LYS A 180 17.48 -3.22 7.83
CA LYS A 180 17.92 -3.76 9.13
C LYS A 180 19.25 -3.17 9.61
N SER A 181 20.09 -2.67 8.70
CA SER A 181 21.34 -1.98 9.05
C SER A 181 21.11 -0.58 9.66
N VAL A 182 20.01 0.08 9.28
CA VAL A 182 19.64 1.41 9.83
C VAL A 182 18.91 1.25 11.15
N ASP A 183 17.96 0.31 11.19
CA ASP A 183 17.27 -0.07 12.43
C ASP A 183 16.69 -1.51 12.32
N PRO A 184 17.14 -2.45 13.17
CA PRO A 184 16.68 -3.83 13.11
C PRO A 184 15.22 -4.01 13.57
N SER A 185 14.62 -3.02 14.22
CA SER A 185 13.23 -3.08 14.71
C SER A 185 12.19 -2.82 13.63
N ILE A 186 12.56 -2.19 12.52
CA ILE A 186 11.65 -1.91 11.39
C ILE A 186 11.16 -3.23 10.81
N GLN A 187 9.85 -3.41 10.72
CA GLN A 187 9.26 -4.60 10.12
C GLN A 187 9.43 -4.58 8.59
N ILE A 188 9.65 -5.74 7.99
CA ILE A 188 9.79 -5.91 6.54
C ILE A 188 8.51 -6.51 5.97
N MET A 189 7.93 -5.81 4.99
CA MET A 189 6.81 -6.28 4.21
C MET A 189 7.23 -6.66 2.79
N ILE A 190 6.69 -7.77 2.29
CA ILE A 190 6.79 -8.16 0.89
C ILE A 190 5.40 -8.14 0.26
N HIS A 191 5.25 -7.31 -0.78
CA HIS A 191 3.97 -6.97 -1.38
C HIS A 191 3.79 -7.56 -2.80
N ILE A 192 2.69 -8.27 -3.03
CA ILE A 192 2.26 -8.77 -4.35
C ILE A 192 0.80 -8.42 -4.65
N ASP A 193 0.43 -8.36 -5.93
CA ASP A 193 -0.90 -8.00 -6.42
C ASP A 193 -1.90 -9.18 -6.52
N ARG A 194 -1.69 -10.24 -5.73
CA ARG A 194 -2.39 -11.53 -5.88
C ARG A 194 -3.41 -11.81 -4.76
N GLY A 195 -4.09 -10.77 -4.26
CA GLY A 195 -4.99 -10.87 -3.09
C GLY A 195 -6.04 -11.99 -3.15
N GLY A 196 -6.68 -12.23 -4.31
CA GLY A 196 -7.61 -13.35 -4.50
C GLY A 196 -7.07 -14.49 -5.36
N ASP A 197 -5.77 -14.48 -5.72
CA ASP A 197 -5.13 -15.54 -6.50
C ASP A 197 -4.18 -16.35 -5.62
N ASN A 198 -4.68 -17.46 -5.09
CA ASN A 198 -3.92 -18.32 -4.20
C ASN A 198 -2.79 -19.09 -4.88
N VAL A 199 -2.96 -19.47 -6.15
CA VAL A 199 -1.96 -20.27 -6.88
C VAL A 199 -0.71 -19.45 -7.08
N GLU A 200 -0.85 -18.23 -7.61
CA GLU A 200 0.29 -17.35 -7.85
C GLU A 200 0.86 -16.78 -6.54
N SER A 201 0.01 -16.46 -5.55
CA SER A 201 0.49 -16.06 -4.22
C SER A 201 1.41 -17.10 -3.61
N ARG A 202 1.00 -18.37 -3.63
CA ARG A 202 1.81 -19.48 -3.12
C ARG A 202 3.08 -19.67 -3.92
N LYS A 203 2.99 -19.67 -5.26
CA LYS A 203 4.16 -19.81 -6.13
C LYS A 203 5.22 -18.78 -5.77
N PHE A 204 4.82 -17.53 -5.57
CA PHE A 204 5.71 -16.44 -5.19
C PHE A 204 6.35 -16.66 -3.81
N TYR A 205 5.54 -16.87 -2.77
CA TYR A 205 6.07 -16.96 -1.40
C TYR A 205 6.84 -18.27 -1.15
N ASP A 206 6.45 -19.39 -1.78
CA ASP A 206 7.22 -20.64 -1.75
C ASP A 206 8.64 -20.43 -2.35
N ARG A 207 8.77 -19.64 -3.42
CA ARG A 207 10.08 -19.27 -3.99
C ARG A 207 10.91 -18.43 -3.03
N PHE A 208 10.30 -17.44 -2.37
CA PHE A 208 10.98 -16.58 -1.41
C PHE A 208 11.46 -17.36 -0.18
N GLU A 209 10.65 -18.28 0.35
CA GLU A 209 11.08 -19.18 1.43
C GLU A 209 12.22 -20.10 1.00
N ALA A 210 12.10 -20.75 -0.16
CA ALA A 210 13.13 -21.65 -0.68
C ALA A 210 14.47 -20.93 -0.93
N LEU A 211 14.43 -19.65 -1.30
CA LEU A 211 15.60 -18.82 -1.49
C LEU A 211 16.08 -18.16 -0.19
N GLY A 212 15.38 -18.32 0.94
CA GLY A 212 15.75 -17.75 2.24
C GLY A 212 15.65 -16.22 2.28
N VAL A 213 14.60 -15.64 1.67
CA VAL A 213 14.27 -14.22 1.84
C VAL A 213 13.51 -14.06 3.16
N GLU A 214 14.13 -13.40 4.14
CA GLU A 214 13.55 -13.21 5.47
C GLU A 214 12.75 -11.91 5.55
N PHE A 215 11.44 -12.02 5.78
CA PHE A 215 10.53 -10.88 5.94
C PHE A 215 9.49 -11.15 7.04
N ASP A 216 8.88 -10.08 7.53
CA ASP A 216 8.02 -10.09 8.72
C ASP A 216 6.53 -10.18 8.34
N VAL A 217 6.09 -9.49 7.27
CA VAL A 217 4.68 -9.30 6.91
C VAL A 217 4.43 -9.59 5.42
N ILE A 218 3.34 -10.31 5.14
CA ILE A 218 2.78 -10.49 3.79
C ILE A 218 1.89 -9.28 3.49
N GLY A 219 2.17 -8.57 2.39
CA GLY A 219 1.30 -7.52 1.85
C GLY A 219 0.61 -7.99 0.56
N LEU A 220 -0.68 -7.72 0.43
CA LEU A 220 -1.45 -8.07 -0.77
C LEU A 220 -2.28 -6.88 -1.27
N SER A 221 -2.24 -6.58 -2.56
CA SER A 221 -3.29 -5.76 -3.18
C SER A 221 -4.54 -6.58 -3.40
N TYR A 222 -5.70 -5.97 -3.16
CA TYR A 222 -7.00 -6.53 -3.50
C TYR A 222 -7.93 -5.45 -4.02
N TYR A 223 -8.13 -5.46 -5.34
CA TYR A 223 -9.13 -4.66 -6.03
C TYR A 223 -10.16 -5.61 -6.64
N PRO A 224 -11.45 -5.55 -6.28
CA PRO A 224 -12.42 -6.59 -6.62
C PRO A 224 -12.69 -6.69 -8.13
N TRP A 225 -12.38 -5.64 -8.90
CA TRP A 225 -12.50 -5.63 -10.36
C TRP A 225 -11.34 -6.32 -11.09
N TRP A 226 -10.22 -6.60 -10.42
CA TRP A 226 -9.08 -7.35 -11.00
C TRP A 226 -8.79 -8.66 -10.27
N HIS A 227 -8.95 -8.69 -8.94
CA HIS A 227 -8.37 -9.74 -8.08
C HIS A 227 -9.39 -10.77 -7.60
N GLY A 228 -10.55 -10.87 -8.26
CA GLY A 228 -11.57 -11.89 -7.98
C GLY A 228 -12.49 -11.55 -6.81
N THR A 229 -13.25 -12.54 -6.35
CA THR A 229 -14.31 -12.36 -5.35
C THR A 229 -13.77 -12.21 -3.92
N LEU A 230 -14.59 -11.69 -3.01
CA LEU A 230 -14.27 -11.64 -1.58
C LEU A 230 -14.10 -13.04 -0.96
N ASP A 231 -14.77 -14.06 -1.50
CA ASP A 231 -14.55 -15.45 -1.08
C ASP A 231 -13.15 -15.94 -1.50
N ALA A 232 -12.70 -15.60 -2.71
CA ALA A 232 -11.35 -15.92 -3.17
C ALA A 232 -10.28 -15.21 -2.32
N LEU A 233 -10.52 -13.95 -1.92
CA LEU A 233 -9.69 -13.25 -0.94
C LEU A 233 -9.65 -14.01 0.40
N ARG A 234 -10.82 -14.36 0.97
CA ARG A 234 -10.90 -15.10 2.25
C ARG A 234 -10.12 -16.40 2.19
N ASP A 235 -10.31 -17.18 1.14
CA ASP A 235 -9.64 -18.48 0.97
C ASP A 235 -8.14 -18.30 0.83
N ASN A 236 -7.68 -17.30 0.07
CA ASN A 236 -6.27 -17.01 -0.08
C ASN A 236 -5.63 -16.60 1.25
N LEU A 237 -6.19 -15.60 1.95
CA LEU A 237 -5.66 -15.14 3.23
C LEU A 237 -5.57 -16.29 4.25
N ASN A 238 -6.59 -17.14 4.32
CA ASN A 238 -6.62 -18.29 5.22
C ASN A 238 -5.53 -19.33 4.92
N ASP A 239 -5.27 -19.61 3.65
CA ASP A 239 -4.23 -20.55 3.23
C ASP A 239 -2.83 -19.96 3.49
N LEU A 240 -2.57 -18.72 3.08
CA LEU A 240 -1.28 -18.06 3.29
C LEU A 240 -0.93 -17.96 4.78
N ALA A 241 -1.91 -17.63 5.63
CA ALA A 241 -1.72 -17.56 7.08
C ALA A 241 -1.32 -18.92 7.67
N LYS A 242 -2.00 -20.01 7.28
CA LYS A 242 -1.68 -21.37 7.73
C LYS A 242 -0.33 -21.86 7.22
N ARG A 243 0.02 -21.51 5.98
CA ARG A 243 1.21 -22.00 5.29
C ARG A 243 2.48 -21.31 5.77
N TYR A 244 2.46 -19.98 5.84
CA TYR A 244 3.65 -19.19 6.12
C TYR A 244 3.73 -18.70 7.57
N GLY A 245 2.63 -18.73 8.32
CA GLY A 245 2.61 -18.33 9.73
C GLY A 245 2.98 -16.87 9.97
N LYS A 246 2.81 -16.02 8.95
CA LYS A 246 3.16 -14.60 8.98
C LYS A 246 1.91 -13.72 9.05
N PRO A 247 1.99 -12.57 9.73
CA PRO A 247 1.03 -11.49 9.59
C PRO A 247 0.72 -11.14 8.13
N ILE A 248 -0.53 -10.83 7.85
CA ILE A 248 -1.02 -10.47 6.52
C ILE A 248 -1.78 -9.15 6.60
N ASN A 249 -1.41 -8.21 5.73
CA ASN A 249 -2.15 -6.98 5.49
C ASN A 249 -2.66 -6.96 4.04
N VAL A 250 -3.89 -6.48 3.83
CA VAL A 250 -4.33 -6.04 2.50
C VAL A 250 -3.87 -4.60 2.32
N VAL A 251 -2.77 -4.38 1.61
CA VAL A 251 -2.01 -3.11 1.63
C VAL A 251 -2.44 -2.14 0.55
N GLU A 252 -3.25 -2.61 -0.39
CA GLU A 252 -3.97 -1.76 -1.33
C GLU A 252 -5.36 -2.30 -1.59
N THR A 253 -6.35 -1.43 -1.51
CA THR A 253 -7.74 -1.69 -1.92
C THR A 253 -8.45 -0.34 -2.08
N ALA A 254 -9.47 -0.32 -2.94
CA ALA A 254 -10.44 0.77 -3.00
C ALA A 254 -11.79 0.26 -3.54
N TYR A 255 -12.82 1.09 -3.46
CA TYR A 255 -14.13 0.79 -4.04
C TYR A 255 -14.88 2.07 -4.41
N PRO A 256 -15.62 2.10 -5.54
CA PRO A 256 -16.23 3.35 -6.00
C PRO A 256 -17.38 3.79 -5.10
N TRP A 257 -17.38 5.08 -4.72
CA TRP A 257 -18.51 5.72 -4.04
C TRP A 257 -19.52 6.33 -5.03
N THR A 258 -19.14 6.44 -6.30
CA THR A 258 -19.97 6.91 -7.41
C THR A 258 -19.43 6.43 -8.76
N LEU A 259 -20.28 6.36 -9.78
CA LEU A 259 -19.86 6.26 -11.20
C LEU A 259 -20.06 7.59 -11.95
N GLU A 260 -20.45 8.66 -11.27
CA GLU A 260 -20.54 9.99 -11.87
C GLU A 260 -19.19 10.41 -12.44
N GLN A 261 -19.16 10.69 -13.74
CA GLN A 261 -17.98 11.15 -14.46
C GLN A 261 -18.10 12.65 -14.75
N PRO A 262 -17.32 13.51 -14.07
CA PRO A 262 -17.17 14.90 -14.46
C PRO A 262 -16.64 14.99 -15.89
N GLU A 263 -17.04 16.04 -16.61
CA GLU A 263 -16.60 16.28 -17.98
C GLU A 263 -15.07 16.35 -18.06
N GLY A 264 -14.48 15.63 -19.03
CA GLY A 264 -13.04 15.61 -19.26
C GLY A 264 -12.22 14.70 -18.33
N ILE A 265 -12.88 13.94 -17.44
CA ILE A 265 -12.21 13.01 -16.54
C ILE A 265 -12.68 11.57 -16.78
N GLU A 266 -11.72 10.66 -16.97
CA GLU A 266 -11.97 9.23 -17.12
C GLU A 266 -11.54 8.49 -15.84
N TRP A 267 -12.51 7.92 -15.14
CA TRP A 267 -12.27 7.10 -13.96
C TRP A 267 -11.84 5.69 -14.32
N ILE A 268 -10.97 5.09 -13.49
CA ILE A 268 -10.62 3.67 -13.62
C ILE A 268 -11.86 2.79 -13.45
N MET A 269 -12.72 3.13 -12.49
CA MET A 269 -13.99 2.45 -12.25
C MET A 269 -15.14 3.27 -12.79
N ASN A 270 -15.62 2.95 -13.99
CA ASN A 270 -16.53 3.83 -14.72
C ASN A 270 -17.80 3.14 -15.26
N GLN A 271 -17.91 1.82 -15.08
CA GLN A 271 -19.02 1.00 -15.59
C GLN A 271 -19.60 0.09 -14.50
N GLU A 272 -20.91 -0.22 -14.59
CA GLU A 272 -21.63 -1.03 -13.60
C GLU A 272 -21.18 -2.50 -13.58
N ASP A 273 -20.74 -3.05 -14.71
CA ASP A 273 -20.30 -4.44 -14.85
C ASP A 273 -18.92 -4.70 -14.21
N MET A 274 -18.18 -3.65 -13.89
CA MET A 274 -16.95 -3.72 -13.08
C MET A 274 -17.25 -3.85 -11.58
N LEU A 275 -18.49 -3.56 -11.14
CA LEU A 275 -18.85 -3.58 -9.73
C LEU A 275 -18.99 -5.01 -9.21
N LEU A 276 -18.58 -5.20 -7.95
CA LEU A 276 -18.82 -6.45 -7.25
C LEU A 276 -20.33 -6.60 -6.98
N PRO A 277 -20.96 -7.74 -7.34
CA PRO A 277 -22.38 -7.94 -7.11
C PRO A 277 -22.79 -7.72 -5.65
N GLY A 278 -23.83 -6.90 -5.44
CA GLY A 278 -24.31 -6.55 -4.10
C GLY A 278 -23.64 -5.33 -3.45
N TYR A 279 -22.71 -4.69 -4.17
CA TYR A 279 -21.99 -3.48 -3.72
C TYR A 279 -22.12 -2.38 -4.78
N PRO A 280 -23.25 -1.64 -4.82
CA PRO A 280 -23.43 -0.58 -5.80
C PRO A 280 -22.43 0.57 -5.58
N ALA A 281 -22.04 1.28 -6.65
CA ALA A 281 -21.16 2.45 -6.57
C ALA A 281 -21.87 3.64 -5.91
N THR A 282 -21.93 3.58 -4.59
CA THR A 282 -22.60 4.51 -3.67
C THR A 282 -21.78 4.57 -2.39
N VAL A 283 -21.96 5.60 -1.57
CA VAL A 283 -21.30 5.68 -0.27
C VAL A 283 -21.67 4.47 0.61
N GLU A 284 -22.93 4.04 0.59
CA GLU A 284 -23.39 2.85 1.31
C GLU A 284 -22.75 1.56 0.79
N GLY A 285 -22.61 1.41 -0.52
CA GLY A 285 -21.96 0.25 -1.13
C GLY A 285 -20.46 0.19 -0.86
N GLN A 286 -19.76 1.33 -0.93
CA GLN A 286 -18.35 1.46 -0.52
C GLN A 286 -18.20 1.10 0.97
N THR A 287 -19.10 1.59 1.83
CA THR A 287 -19.12 1.24 3.27
C THR A 287 -19.29 -0.27 3.46
N LYS A 288 -20.26 -0.88 2.77
CA LYS A 288 -20.57 -2.31 2.89
C LYS A 288 -19.37 -3.16 2.44
N TYR A 289 -18.75 -2.81 1.32
CA TYR A 289 -17.56 -3.49 0.80
C TYR A 289 -16.42 -3.49 1.83
N LEU A 290 -16.12 -2.31 2.38
CA LEU A 290 -15.07 -2.17 3.38
C LEU A 290 -15.37 -2.98 4.64
N LYS A 291 -16.61 -2.97 5.15
CA LYS A 291 -16.98 -3.78 6.32
C LYS A 291 -16.76 -5.26 6.09
N ASP A 292 -17.23 -5.78 4.96
CA ASP A 292 -17.14 -7.22 4.66
C ASP A 292 -15.68 -7.66 4.45
N MET A 293 -14.87 -6.84 3.76
CA MET A 293 -13.44 -7.10 3.61
C MET A 293 -12.68 -7.04 4.94
N LEU A 294 -12.94 -6.04 5.79
CA LEU A 294 -12.29 -5.93 7.10
C LEU A 294 -12.66 -7.09 8.00
N GLN A 295 -13.91 -7.58 7.93
CA GLN A 295 -14.33 -8.80 8.60
C GLN A 295 -13.55 -10.02 8.09
N ILE A 296 -13.41 -10.18 6.77
CA ILE A 296 -12.61 -11.26 6.17
C ILE A 296 -11.17 -11.26 6.68
N ILE A 297 -10.51 -10.11 6.70
CA ILE A 297 -9.13 -9.99 7.19
C ILE A 297 -9.06 -10.39 8.66
N ARG A 298 -10.01 -9.96 9.50
CA ARG A 298 -10.00 -10.30 10.93
C ARG A 298 -10.26 -11.76 11.25
N GLU A 299 -11.03 -12.42 10.40
CA GLU A 299 -11.35 -13.85 10.56
C GLU A 299 -10.20 -14.77 10.12
N VAL A 300 -9.11 -14.20 9.60
CA VAL A 300 -7.90 -14.96 9.26
C VAL A 300 -7.36 -15.69 10.51
N PRO A 301 -7.11 -17.01 10.42
CA PRO A 301 -6.78 -17.85 11.57
C PRO A 301 -5.45 -17.46 12.22
N GLY A 302 -5.35 -17.73 13.52
CA GLY A 302 -4.13 -17.49 14.28
C GLY A 302 -3.86 -16.02 14.61
N ASP A 303 -4.87 -15.15 14.51
CA ASP A 303 -4.74 -13.71 14.64
C ASP A 303 -3.75 -13.09 13.61
N LEU A 304 -3.56 -13.75 12.47
CA LEU A 304 -2.56 -13.35 11.46
C LEU A 304 -3.09 -12.31 10.46
N GLY A 305 -4.40 -12.04 10.42
CA GLY A 305 -4.94 -10.90 9.67
C GLY A 305 -4.74 -9.61 10.44
N HIS A 306 -3.71 -8.85 10.08
CA HIS A 306 -3.24 -7.71 10.86
C HIS A 306 -3.89 -6.39 10.49
N GLY A 307 -4.48 -6.28 9.30
CA GLY A 307 -5.21 -5.07 8.91
C GLY A 307 -5.17 -4.80 7.43
N PHE A 308 -5.39 -3.53 7.10
CA PHE A 308 -5.43 -3.08 5.72
C PHE A 308 -4.93 -1.64 5.56
N TYR A 309 -4.65 -1.26 4.31
CA TYR A 309 -4.45 0.12 3.90
C TYR A 309 -5.38 0.44 2.72
N TYR A 310 -6.23 1.46 2.86
CA TYR A 310 -7.01 1.97 1.73
C TYR A 310 -6.07 2.79 0.83
N TRP A 311 -6.07 2.50 -0.47
CA TRP A 311 -5.19 3.20 -1.40
C TRP A 311 -5.81 4.52 -1.86
N GLU A 312 -5.10 5.62 -1.61
CA GLU A 312 -5.46 6.98 -2.00
C GLU A 312 -6.93 7.33 -1.68
N PRO A 313 -7.35 7.27 -0.40
CA PRO A 313 -8.71 7.63 -0.02
C PRO A 313 -8.98 9.12 -0.25
N ALA A 314 -7.95 9.93 -0.48
CA ALA A 314 -8.01 11.38 -0.50
C ALA A 314 -7.54 11.99 -1.82
N TRP A 315 -7.26 11.22 -2.87
CA TRP A 315 -6.82 11.75 -4.18
C TRP A 315 -7.96 12.43 -4.94
N ILE A 316 -8.43 13.55 -4.41
CA ILE A 316 -9.50 14.39 -4.95
C ILE A 316 -8.99 15.22 -6.14
N PRO A 317 -9.88 15.62 -7.07
CA PRO A 317 -9.52 16.56 -8.12
C PRO A 317 -9.15 17.94 -7.54
N SER A 318 -7.90 18.37 -7.71
CA SER A 318 -7.42 19.71 -7.36
C SER A 318 -6.73 20.45 -8.52
N LYS A 319 -6.40 19.73 -9.61
CA LYS A 319 -5.73 20.24 -10.80
C LYS A 319 -5.88 19.31 -12.01
N GLU A 320 -5.54 19.82 -13.19
CA GLU A 320 -5.60 19.08 -14.46
C GLU A 320 -4.39 18.16 -14.66
N GLU A 321 -3.17 18.70 -14.57
CA GLU A 321 -1.92 17.94 -14.79
C GLU A 321 -1.30 17.49 -13.46
N TRP A 322 -1.12 16.18 -13.31
CA TRP A 322 -0.49 15.58 -12.14
C TRP A 322 0.95 15.20 -12.39
N SER A 323 1.72 15.09 -11.31
CA SER A 323 3.13 14.67 -11.31
C SER A 323 3.36 13.32 -11.99
N VAL A 324 2.31 12.51 -12.10
CA VAL A 324 2.28 11.20 -12.78
C VAL A 324 2.05 11.26 -14.29
N GLY A 325 1.89 12.46 -14.85
CA GLY A 325 1.79 12.66 -16.31
C GLY A 325 0.42 12.33 -16.92
N HIS A 326 -0.61 12.14 -16.10
CA HIS A 326 -2.00 12.00 -16.55
C HIS A 326 -2.97 12.72 -15.58
N PRO A 327 -4.21 13.04 -16.00
CA PRO A 327 -5.23 13.60 -15.10
C PRO A 327 -5.59 12.65 -13.95
N ASN A 328 -6.15 13.19 -12.86
CA ASN A 328 -6.70 12.35 -11.78
C ASN A 328 -7.74 11.39 -12.36
N ASN A 329 -7.56 10.10 -12.13
CA ASN A 329 -8.45 9.01 -12.57
C ASN A 329 -9.01 8.20 -11.40
N TRP A 330 -8.87 8.73 -10.17
CA TRP A 330 -9.15 8.04 -8.92
C TRP A 330 -10.22 8.72 -8.04
N GLY A 331 -10.67 9.94 -8.38
CA GLY A 331 -11.55 10.73 -7.52
C GLY A 331 -12.87 10.07 -7.14
N ASN A 332 -13.35 9.07 -7.89
CA ASN A 332 -14.56 8.33 -7.55
C ASN A 332 -14.33 7.10 -6.64
N LEU A 333 -13.06 6.82 -6.32
CA LEU A 333 -12.61 5.75 -5.42
C LEU A 333 -12.17 6.29 -4.05
N THR A 334 -12.23 7.60 -3.83
CA THR A 334 -11.88 8.25 -2.56
C THR A 334 -12.90 7.96 -1.45
N MET A 335 -12.55 8.26 -0.21
CA MET A 335 -13.46 8.34 0.95
C MET A 335 -13.86 9.80 1.26
N PHE A 336 -13.59 10.70 0.31
CA PHE A 336 -14.00 12.11 0.29
C PHE A 336 -14.76 12.39 -1.01
N ASP A 337 -15.73 13.30 -0.99
CA ASP A 337 -16.36 13.76 -2.23
C ASP A 337 -15.36 14.55 -3.09
N PHE A 338 -15.74 14.87 -4.33
CA PHE A 338 -14.89 15.62 -5.26
C PHE A 338 -14.48 17.02 -4.75
N LYS A 339 -15.09 17.52 -3.67
CA LYS A 339 -14.80 18.82 -3.05
C LYS A 339 -14.04 18.68 -1.73
N GLY A 340 -13.56 17.48 -1.41
CA GLY A 340 -12.78 17.20 -0.21
C GLY A 340 -13.60 17.08 1.07
N ARG A 341 -14.93 16.94 1.02
CA ARG A 341 -15.72 16.63 2.22
C ARG A 341 -15.71 15.14 2.50
N LYS A 342 -15.40 14.72 3.73
CA LYS A 342 -15.38 13.30 4.08
C LYS A 342 -16.75 12.64 3.83
N LEU A 343 -16.72 11.43 3.30
CA LEU A 343 -17.91 10.60 3.08
C LEU A 343 -18.25 9.80 4.33
N GLU A 344 -19.48 9.30 4.39
CA GLU A 344 -19.94 8.44 5.48
C GLU A 344 -19.30 7.04 5.46
N SER A 345 -18.54 6.70 4.43
CA SER A 345 -17.83 5.42 4.30
C SER A 345 -16.77 5.18 5.37
N PHE A 346 -16.27 6.24 6.01
CA PHE A 346 -15.45 6.12 7.22
C PHE A 346 -16.13 5.33 8.36
N LYS A 347 -17.47 5.24 8.38
CA LYS A 347 -18.21 4.38 9.33
C LYS A 347 -17.87 2.89 9.20
N ALA A 348 -17.25 2.45 8.10
CA ALA A 348 -16.73 1.09 7.99
C ALA A 348 -15.66 0.81 9.06
N LEU A 349 -14.84 1.82 9.39
CA LEU A 349 -13.71 1.70 10.31
C LEU A 349 -14.15 1.65 11.78
N ALA A 350 -15.18 2.42 12.16
CA ALA A 350 -15.68 2.42 13.54
C ALA A 350 -16.23 1.05 13.99
N SER A 351 -16.86 0.30 13.07
CA SER A 351 -17.42 -1.02 13.38
C SER A 351 -16.38 -2.08 13.74
N VAL A 352 -15.11 -1.79 13.45
CA VAL A 352 -13.97 -2.65 13.73
C VAL A 352 -13.64 -2.62 15.23
N GLN A 353 -13.57 -1.45 15.86
CA GLN A 353 -13.26 -1.34 17.29
C GLN A 353 -14.35 -1.92 18.20
N GLU A 354 -15.63 -1.89 17.79
CA GLU A 354 -16.73 -2.47 18.57
C GLU A 354 -16.60 -3.99 18.75
N LEU A 355 -15.95 -4.68 17.82
CA LEU A 355 -15.69 -6.12 17.90
C LEU A 355 -14.51 -6.44 18.84
N ASP A 356 -13.50 -5.56 18.90
CA ASP A 356 -12.38 -5.72 19.84
C ASP A 356 -12.89 -5.64 21.29
N ASN A 357 -13.87 -4.77 21.57
CA ASN A 357 -14.50 -4.65 22.88
C ASN A 357 -15.40 -5.85 23.27
N LYS A 358 -15.87 -6.67 22.30
CA LYS A 358 -16.70 -7.85 22.59
C LYS A 358 -15.92 -9.13 22.88
N THR A 359 -14.62 -9.14 22.60
CA THR A 359 -13.76 -10.31 22.83
C THR A 359 -13.20 -10.35 24.27
N TYR A 360 -13.42 -9.29 25.06
CA TYR A 360 -12.96 -9.15 26.45
C TYR A 360 -14.11 -9.17 27.49
N VAL A 361 -15.30 -9.66 27.14
CA VAL A 361 -16.43 -9.84 28.08
C VAL A 361 -16.69 -11.31 28.36
#